data_AF-A0A358R1C0-F1
#
_entry.id   AF-A0A358R1C0-F1
#
_cell.length_a   1.000
_cell.length_b   1.000
_cell.length_c   1.000
_cell.angle_alpha   90.00
_cell.angle_beta   90.00
_cell.angle_gamma   90.00
#
_symmetry.space_group_name_H-M   'P 1'
#
loop_
_entity.id
_entity.type
_entity.pdbx_description
1 polymer ?
#
loop_
_entity_poly.entity_id
_entity_poly.type
_entity_poly.pdbx_seq_one_letter_code
_entity_poly.pdbx_strand_id
1 'polypeptide(L)'
;MGGLYLKDLLTSEEGSILPIFAVVITILFIIMAMAVDFGRQVLVSEKLKMATDSAANAAAFSAKRYVRVEIDPGRYEDLCCSEHKCRRCCKDCGEPFEVVGREDELIEQKGYKKYCCSCGCGGFNILERWVEYEDNGAEARTAAQAYFDMNRPKEMTSAAGGESYISSIEIYDNKSSNLYPSVVVRARGEIKTLMLNFMDKMYGSDLTHLDTSKCSQGGTFYYDVNNQKHRAAKSIEGCE
;
A
#
# COMPACT_ATOMS: atom_id res chain seq x y z
N MET A 1 -4.04 -56.50 -36.52
CA MET A 1 -5.37 -56.84 -37.09
C MET A 1 -6.44 -55.82 -36.64
N GLY A 2 -6.14 -54.51 -36.60
CA GLY A 2 -7.05 -53.47 -36.09
C GLY A 2 -7.26 -52.26 -37.01
N GLY A 3 -6.65 -52.24 -38.20
CA GLY A 3 -6.70 -51.09 -39.12
C GLY A 3 -7.87 -51.09 -40.11
N LEU A 4 -8.56 -52.22 -40.30
CA LEU A 4 -9.69 -52.35 -41.22
C LEU A 4 -11.02 -51.92 -40.58
N TYR A 5 -11.25 -52.25 -39.31
CA TYR A 5 -12.47 -51.87 -38.57
C TYR A 5 -12.59 -50.37 -38.31
N LEU A 6 -11.47 -49.65 -38.20
CA LEU A 6 -11.46 -48.20 -37.96
C LEU A 6 -11.91 -47.41 -39.20
N LYS A 7 -11.64 -47.93 -40.41
CA LYS A 7 -12.07 -47.30 -41.66
C LYS A 7 -13.57 -47.49 -41.88
N ASP A 8 -14.12 -48.67 -41.63
CA ASP A 8 -15.56 -48.91 -41.80
C ASP A 8 -16.42 -48.14 -40.79
N LEU A 9 -15.92 -47.93 -39.56
CA LEU A 9 -16.57 -47.07 -38.55
C LEU A 9 -16.58 -45.58 -38.93
N LEU A 10 -15.58 -45.08 -39.67
CA LEU A 10 -15.51 -43.68 -40.10
C LEU A 10 -16.31 -43.40 -41.37
N THR A 11 -16.75 -44.42 -42.10
CA THR A 11 -17.37 -44.28 -43.43
C THR A 11 -18.89 -44.51 -43.44
N SER A 12 -19.46 -45.03 -42.35
CA SER A 12 -20.92 -45.18 -42.16
C SER A 12 -21.51 -43.96 -41.44
N GLU A 13 -22.67 -43.44 -41.89
CA GLU A 13 -23.36 -42.30 -41.26
C GLU A 13 -23.62 -42.54 -39.75
N GLU A 14 -23.89 -43.79 -39.34
CA GLU A 14 -24.07 -44.19 -37.94
C GLU A 14 -22.75 -44.27 -37.15
N GLY A 15 -21.62 -44.54 -37.82
CA GLY A 15 -20.30 -44.64 -37.20
C GLY A 15 -19.61 -43.28 -36.99
N SER A 16 -20.04 -42.26 -37.73
CA SER A 16 -19.56 -40.87 -37.58
C SER A 16 -20.04 -40.18 -36.29
N ILE A 17 -21.10 -40.67 -35.68
CA ILE A 17 -21.69 -40.09 -34.46
C ILE A 17 -20.72 -40.20 -33.28
N LEU A 18 -19.97 -41.30 -33.19
CA LEU A 18 -19.08 -41.59 -32.07
C LEU A 18 -17.86 -40.63 -32.00
N PRO A 19 -17.11 -40.37 -33.09
CA PRO A 19 -16.06 -39.36 -33.07
C PRO A 19 -16.60 -37.94 -32.90
N ILE A 20 -17.75 -37.60 -33.49
CA ILE A 20 -18.38 -36.27 -33.30
C ILE A 20 -18.75 -36.07 -31.82
N PHE A 21 -19.37 -37.06 -31.20
CA PHE A 21 -19.74 -37.01 -29.78
C PHE A 21 -18.51 -36.90 -28.88
N ALA A 22 -17.44 -37.64 -29.17
CA ALA A 22 -16.17 -37.55 -28.44
C ALA A 22 -15.56 -36.14 -28.54
N VAL A 23 -15.59 -35.52 -29.72
CA VAL A 23 -15.11 -34.14 -29.92
C VAL A 23 -15.97 -33.16 -29.11
N VAL A 24 -17.31 -33.28 -29.17
CA VAL A 24 -18.22 -32.40 -28.43
C VAL A 24 -17.99 -32.52 -26.91
N ILE A 25 -17.88 -33.74 -26.39
CA ILE A 25 -17.57 -33.96 -24.97
C ILE A 25 -16.23 -33.34 -24.58
N THR A 26 -15.20 -33.49 -25.42
CA THR A 26 -13.88 -32.91 -25.15
C THR A 26 -13.95 -31.40 -25.07
N ILE A 27 -14.68 -30.75 -26.00
CA ILE A 27 -14.90 -29.30 -25.99
C ILE A 27 -15.63 -28.88 -24.70
N LEU A 28 -16.67 -29.60 -24.28
CA LEU A 28 -17.38 -29.31 -23.04
C LEU A 28 -16.47 -29.42 -21.81
N PHE A 29 -15.60 -30.42 -21.73
CA PHE A 29 -14.62 -30.54 -20.66
C PHE A 29 -13.60 -29.40 -20.65
N ILE A 30 -13.13 -28.96 -21.83
CA ILE A 30 -12.22 -27.81 -21.94
C ILE A 30 -12.89 -26.54 -21.41
N ILE A 31 -14.14 -26.27 -21.82
CA ILE A 31 -14.90 -25.10 -21.35
C ILE A 31 -15.10 -25.16 -19.82
N MET A 32 -15.46 -26.33 -19.29
CA MET A 32 -15.63 -26.53 -17.85
C MET A 32 -14.31 -26.32 -17.09
N ALA A 33 -13.21 -26.85 -17.59
CA ALA A 33 -11.88 -26.68 -17.00
C ALA A 33 -11.47 -25.20 -16.96
N MET A 34 -11.68 -24.48 -18.07
CA MET A 34 -11.46 -23.03 -18.13
C MET A 34 -12.33 -22.31 -17.10
N ALA A 35 -13.63 -22.58 -17.04
CA ALA A 35 -14.53 -21.92 -16.10
C ALA A 35 -14.11 -22.11 -14.63
N VAL A 36 -13.66 -23.31 -14.26
CA VAL A 36 -13.21 -23.63 -12.89
C VAL A 36 -11.91 -22.90 -12.55
N ASP A 37 -10.88 -22.99 -13.39
CA ASP A 37 -9.58 -22.40 -13.09
C ASP A 37 -9.60 -20.87 -13.17
N PHE A 38 -10.26 -20.27 -14.17
CA PHE A 38 -10.46 -18.83 -14.22
C PHE A 38 -11.34 -18.31 -13.08
N GLY A 39 -12.39 -19.05 -12.71
CA GLY A 39 -13.21 -18.71 -11.55
C GLY A 39 -12.38 -18.68 -10.26
N ARG A 40 -11.50 -19.65 -10.06
CA ARG A 40 -10.57 -19.67 -8.92
C ARG A 40 -9.56 -18.53 -9.01
N GLN A 41 -9.00 -18.26 -10.19
CA GLN A 41 -8.05 -17.16 -10.38
C GLN A 41 -8.66 -15.80 -10.02
N VAL A 42 -9.88 -15.51 -10.45
CA VAL A 42 -10.58 -14.26 -10.10
C VAL A 42 -10.72 -14.14 -8.58
N LEU A 43 -11.21 -15.18 -7.91
CA LEU A 43 -11.38 -15.18 -6.44
C LEU A 43 -10.06 -14.97 -5.70
N VAL A 44 -8.99 -15.63 -6.12
CA VAL A 44 -7.68 -15.51 -5.47
C VAL A 44 -7.01 -14.18 -5.81
N SER A 45 -7.27 -13.61 -6.99
CA SER A 45 -6.78 -12.28 -7.37
C SER A 45 -7.36 -11.18 -6.47
N GLU A 46 -8.60 -11.34 -5.99
CA GLU A 46 -9.19 -10.40 -5.03
C GLU A 46 -8.54 -10.51 -3.65
N LYS A 47 -8.18 -11.73 -3.22
CA LYS A 47 -7.37 -11.90 -2.00
C LYS A 47 -5.99 -11.24 -2.13
N LEU A 48 -5.37 -11.34 -3.31
CA LEU A 48 -4.11 -10.64 -3.59
C LEU A 48 -4.30 -9.12 -3.56
N LYS A 49 -5.41 -8.59 -4.10
CA LYS A 49 -5.75 -7.16 -4.00
C LYS A 49 -5.89 -6.73 -2.54
N MET A 50 -6.61 -7.48 -1.72
CA MET A 50 -6.73 -7.21 -0.27
C MET A 50 -5.37 -7.19 0.44
N ALA A 51 -4.48 -8.15 0.13
CA ALA A 51 -3.13 -8.17 0.69
C ALA A 51 -2.31 -6.95 0.26
N THR A 52 -2.44 -6.55 -1.01
CA THR A 52 -1.75 -5.38 -1.59
C THR A 52 -2.29 -4.06 -1.02
N ASP A 53 -3.61 -3.95 -0.85
CA ASP A 53 -4.28 -2.80 -0.21
C ASP A 53 -3.87 -2.66 1.25
N SER A 54 -3.80 -3.78 1.98
CA SER A 54 -3.33 -3.79 3.35
C SER A 54 -1.86 -3.35 3.45
N ALA A 55 -1.00 -3.85 2.57
CA ALA A 55 0.41 -3.47 2.49
C ALA A 55 0.58 -1.98 2.18
N ALA A 56 -0.12 -1.46 1.16
CA ALA A 56 -0.04 -0.07 0.75
C ALA A 56 -0.53 0.88 1.86
N ASN A 57 -1.64 0.56 2.51
CA ASN A 57 -2.15 1.36 3.63
C ASN A 57 -1.21 1.33 4.85
N ALA A 58 -0.69 0.15 5.22
CA ALA A 58 0.27 0.05 6.31
C ALA A 58 1.55 0.85 6.04
N ALA A 59 2.05 0.79 4.80
CA ALA A 59 3.18 1.58 4.37
C ALA A 59 2.89 3.09 4.46
N ALA A 60 1.73 3.54 4.01
CA ALA A 60 1.33 4.94 4.08
C ALA A 60 1.20 5.47 5.52
N PHE A 61 0.72 4.63 6.45
CA PHE A 61 0.62 4.97 7.87
C PHE A 61 1.95 5.07 8.60
N SER A 62 3.04 4.56 8.03
CA SER A 62 4.37 4.70 8.63
C SER A 62 4.90 6.14 8.60
N ALA A 63 4.35 7.00 7.74
CA ALA A 63 4.77 8.39 7.59
C ALA A 63 4.70 9.16 8.91
N LYS A 64 5.73 9.94 9.21
CA LYS A 64 5.77 10.80 10.40
C LYS A 64 5.27 12.19 10.06
N ARG A 65 4.54 12.81 11.01
CA ARG A 65 4.05 14.18 10.88
C ARG A 65 5.08 15.15 11.41
N TYR A 66 5.35 16.19 10.64
CA TYR A 66 6.24 17.27 10.99
C TYR A 66 5.50 18.60 11.02
N VAL A 67 5.98 19.48 11.89
CA VAL A 67 5.47 20.83 12.07
C VAL A 67 6.62 21.84 12.04
N ARG A 68 6.31 23.01 11.50
CA ARG A 68 7.06 24.23 11.73
C ARG A 68 6.20 25.13 12.58
N VAL A 69 6.72 25.54 13.73
CA VAL A 69 6.01 26.35 14.70
C VAL A 69 6.79 27.61 15.01
N GLU A 70 6.09 28.73 15.16
CA GLU A 70 6.61 29.94 15.78
C GLU A 70 6.32 29.86 17.28
N ILE A 71 7.33 29.98 18.11
CA ILE A 71 7.23 29.89 19.56
C ILE A 71 7.56 31.24 20.17
N ASP A 72 6.66 31.75 21.01
CA ASP A 72 6.94 32.89 21.86
C ASP A 72 7.57 32.39 23.18
N PRO A 73 8.88 32.64 23.42
CA PRO A 73 9.59 32.16 24.61
C PRO A 73 9.02 32.73 25.92
N GLY A 74 8.20 33.79 25.83
CA GLY A 74 7.55 34.43 26.96
C GLY A 74 8.54 35.25 27.78
N ARG A 75 8.53 35.04 29.10
CA ARG A 75 9.25 35.93 30.04
C ARG A 75 10.12 35.15 31.01
N TYR A 76 11.25 35.73 31.39
CA TYR A 76 12.09 35.21 32.48
C TYR A 76 11.97 36.08 33.73
N GLU A 77 12.16 35.42 34.87
CA GLU A 77 12.21 36.09 36.17
C GLU A 77 13.50 36.90 36.30
N ASP A 78 13.35 38.21 36.57
CA ASP A 78 14.44 39.15 36.83
C ASP A 78 14.09 40.07 38.01
N LEU A 79 15.08 40.81 38.51
CA LEU A 79 14.88 41.83 39.53
C LEU A 79 14.60 43.19 38.88
N CYS A 80 13.35 43.65 38.92
CA CYS A 80 13.00 45.01 38.50
C CYS A 80 13.09 45.96 39.69
N CYS A 81 13.94 46.98 39.57
CA CYS A 81 14.09 48.02 40.58
C CYS A 81 13.46 49.33 40.09
N SER A 82 12.58 49.91 40.90
CA SER A 82 12.13 51.30 40.75
C SER A 82 12.57 52.10 41.98
N GLU A 83 13.15 53.28 41.74
CA GLU A 83 13.76 54.29 42.64
C GLU A 83 14.30 53.85 44.03
N HIS A 84 13.57 53.10 44.87
CA HIS A 84 14.08 52.53 46.14
C HIS A 84 13.55 51.13 46.51
N LYS A 85 12.91 50.39 45.59
CA LYS A 85 12.38 49.03 45.84
C LYS A 85 12.62 48.11 44.64
N CYS A 86 13.26 46.97 44.89
CA CYS A 86 13.39 45.90 43.90
C CYS A 86 12.35 44.81 44.17
N ARG A 87 11.65 44.36 43.11
CA ARG A 87 10.70 43.24 43.16
C ARG A 87 11.03 42.27 42.02
N ARG A 88 10.76 40.98 42.26
CA ARG A 88 10.75 39.98 41.19
C ARG A 88 9.71 40.38 40.15
N CYS A 89 10.14 40.47 38.91
CA CYS A 89 9.33 40.81 37.77
C CYS A 89 9.65 39.83 36.64
N CYS A 90 8.81 39.84 35.61
CA CYS A 90 9.02 39.03 34.43
C CYS A 90 9.39 39.95 33.27
N LYS A 91 10.58 39.78 32.70
CA LYS A 91 11.05 40.49 31.50
C LYS A 91 10.96 39.58 30.28
N ASP A 92 10.73 40.17 29.11
CA ASP A 92 10.62 39.44 27.86
C ASP A 92 11.92 38.69 27.54
N CYS A 93 11.79 37.42 27.14
CA CYS A 93 12.91 36.54 26.82
C CYS A 93 13.51 36.76 25.43
N GLY A 94 12.85 37.57 24.61
CA GLY A 94 13.20 37.78 23.23
C GLY A 94 11.96 37.70 22.35
N GLU A 95 12.18 37.89 21.06
CA GLU A 95 11.13 37.79 20.04
C GLU A 95 10.76 36.32 19.78
N PRO A 96 9.55 36.05 19.25
CA PRO A 96 9.18 34.73 18.78
C PRO A 96 10.16 34.20 17.73
N PHE A 97 10.37 32.88 17.73
CA PHE A 97 11.27 32.23 16.78
C PHE A 97 10.72 30.90 16.25
N GLU A 98 11.21 30.50 15.08
CA GLU A 98 10.77 29.28 14.42
C GLU A 98 11.51 28.03 14.90
N VAL A 99 10.77 26.95 15.11
CA VAL A 99 11.29 25.62 15.40
C VAL A 99 10.63 24.60 14.48
N VAL A 100 11.45 23.71 13.91
CA VAL A 100 11.00 22.56 13.11
C VAL A 100 11.24 21.28 13.89
N GLY A 101 10.30 20.35 13.80
CA GLY A 101 10.44 19.02 14.36
C GLY A 101 9.19 18.18 14.16
N ARG A 102 9.20 16.98 14.71
CA ARG A 102 8.05 16.08 14.63
C ARG A 102 6.89 16.62 15.46
N GLU A 103 5.67 16.45 14.97
CA GLU A 103 4.45 16.93 15.62
C GLU A 103 4.21 16.25 16.96
N ASP A 104 4.50 14.96 17.06
CA ASP A 104 4.37 14.18 18.30
C ASP A 104 5.31 14.72 19.40
N GLU A 105 6.57 14.98 19.06
CA GLU A 105 7.55 15.49 20.02
C GLU A 105 7.31 16.97 20.38
N LEU A 106 7.07 17.83 19.37
CA LEU A 106 6.95 19.26 19.61
C LEU A 106 5.59 19.65 20.20
N ILE A 107 4.50 19.09 19.71
CA ILE A 107 3.14 19.51 20.08
C ILE A 107 2.49 18.54 21.06
N GLU A 108 2.37 17.26 20.69
CA GLU A 108 1.58 16.29 21.46
C GLU A 108 2.21 16.03 22.85
N GLN A 109 3.53 15.86 22.88
CA GLN A 109 4.32 15.69 24.11
C GLN A 109 4.67 17.01 24.79
N LYS A 110 4.18 18.15 24.27
CA LYS A 110 4.49 19.51 24.76
C LYS A 110 5.99 19.83 24.76
N GLY A 111 6.76 19.25 23.83
CA GLY A 111 8.19 19.50 23.70
C GLY A 111 8.54 20.96 23.41
N TYR A 112 7.62 21.73 22.83
CA TYR A 112 7.78 23.19 22.65
C TYR A 112 8.06 23.91 23.98
N LYS A 113 7.65 23.36 25.13
CA LYS A 113 7.85 23.98 26.44
C LYS A 113 9.32 24.14 26.83
N LYS A 114 10.23 23.35 26.25
CA LYS A 114 11.67 23.47 26.49
C LYS A 114 12.26 24.79 26.00
N TYR A 115 11.53 25.49 25.13
CA TYR A 115 11.90 26.79 24.59
C TYR A 115 11.32 27.97 25.39
N CYS A 116 10.50 27.69 26.40
CA CYS A 116 9.84 28.71 27.20
C CYS A 116 10.70 29.13 28.40
N CYS A 117 10.53 30.36 28.84
CA CYS A 117 11.22 30.92 29.99
C CYS A 117 10.49 30.70 31.32
N SER A 118 11.16 31.07 32.42
CA SER A 118 10.75 30.74 33.79
C SER A 118 9.43 31.36 34.25
N CYS A 119 9.03 32.52 33.74
CA CYS A 119 7.73 33.13 34.02
C CYS A 119 6.59 32.62 33.11
N GLY A 120 6.88 31.69 32.20
CA GLY A 120 5.90 31.10 31.29
C GLY A 120 6.16 31.40 29.82
N CYS A 121 5.34 30.78 28.98
CA CYS A 121 5.41 30.85 27.52
C CYS A 121 4.30 31.73 26.97
N GLY A 122 4.56 32.49 25.90
CA GLY A 122 3.52 33.22 25.18
C GLY A 122 2.64 32.33 24.29
N GLY A 123 3.08 31.09 24.03
CA GLY A 123 2.35 30.10 23.24
C GLY A 123 3.14 29.66 22.01
N PHE A 124 2.45 28.98 21.10
CA PHE A 124 3.01 28.66 19.79
C PHE A 124 1.94 28.82 18.71
N ASN A 125 2.39 29.13 17.50
CA ASN A 125 1.56 29.16 16.31
C ASN A 125 2.12 28.19 15.27
N ILE A 126 1.26 27.40 14.64
CA ILE A 126 1.69 26.42 13.64
C ILE A 126 1.76 27.13 12.29
N LEU A 127 2.94 27.22 11.70
CA LEU A 127 3.18 27.86 10.42
C LEU A 127 3.03 26.87 9.26
N GLU A 128 3.54 25.65 9.43
CA GLU A 128 3.51 24.62 8.39
C GLU A 128 3.30 23.24 9.03
N ARG A 129 2.59 22.37 8.32
CA ARG A 129 2.48 20.93 8.60
C ARG A 129 2.82 20.15 7.36
N TRP A 130 3.44 18.99 7.53
CA TRP A 130 3.67 18.04 6.45
C TRP A 130 3.92 16.65 7.01
N VAL A 131 4.13 15.69 6.11
CA VAL A 131 4.52 14.33 6.46
C VAL A 131 5.77 13.96 5.71
N GLU A 132 6.58 13.09 6.28
CA GLU A 132 7.76 12.53 5.60
C GLU A 132 7.85 11.03 5.85
N TYR A 133 8.43 10.32 4.88
CA TYR A 133 8.81 8.93 5.04
C TYR A 133 10.30 8.87 5.41
N GLU A 134 10.57 8.87 6.71
CA GLU A 134 11.93 8.83 7.29
C GLU A 134 12.77 7.67 6.72
N ASP A 135 14.10 7.83 6.72
CA ASP A 135 15.06 6.83 6.23
C ASP A 135 14.79 6.33 4.81
N ASN A 136 14.45 7.26 3.90
CA ASN A 136 14.01 6.97 2.54
C ASN A 136 12.80 6.02 2.48
N GLY A 137 11.99 5.95 3.54
CA GLY A 137 10.84 5.06 3.68
C GLY A 137 11.19 3.62 4.04
N ALA A 138 12.25 3.39 4.82
CA ALA A 138 12.60 2.04 5.29
C ALA A 138 11.48 1.40 6.13
N GLU A 139 10.85 2.17 7.02
CA GLU A 139 9.70 1.73 7.82
C GLU A 139 8.51 1.39 6.92
N ALA A 140 8.22 2.22 5.91
CA ALA A 140 7.15 1.99 4.95
C ALA A 140 7.32 0.67 4.19
N ARG A 141 8.54 0.37 3.71
CA ARG A 141 8.83 -0.89 3.00
C ARG A 141 8.70 -2.10 3.92
N THR A 142 9.18 -1.97 5.16
CA THR A 142 9.08 -3.04 6.16
C THR A 142 7.62 -3.32 6.52
N ALA A 143 6.82 -2.27 6.73
CA ALA A 143 5.40 -2.37 7.01
C ALA A 143 4.64 -2.98 5.83
N ALA A 144 4.91 -2.56 4.59
CA ALA A 144 4.31 -3.13 3.40
C ALA A 144 4.55 -4.65 3.33
N GLN A 145 5.81 -5.08 3.49
CA GLN A 145 6.18 -6.48 3.41
C GLN A 145 5.50 -7.31 4.52
N ALA A 146 5.56 -6.84 5.76
CA ALA A 146 4.95 -7.54 6.89
C ALA A 146 3.43 -7.71 6.71
N TYR A 147 2.73 -6.66 6.29
CA TYR A 147 1.28 -6.72 6.08
C TYR A 147 0.88 -7.54 4.85
N PHE A 148 1.70 -7.53 3.80
CA PHE A 148 1.49 -8.42 2.65
C PHE A 148 1.64 -9.89 3.08
N ASP A 149 2.72 -10.23 3.78
CA ASP A 149 3.00 -11.60 4.19
C ASP A 149 1.93 -12.16 5.14
N MET A 150 1.40 -11.32 6.04
CA MET A 150 0.28 -11.68 6.92
C MET A 150 -1.03 -11.96 6.17
N ASN A 151 -1.25 -11.28 5.03
CA ASN A 151 -2.49 -11.39 4.25
C ASN A 151 -2.32 -12.22 2.97
N ARG A 152 -1.15 -12.84 2.79
CA ARG A 152 -0.81 -13.57 1.56
C ARG A 152 -1.85 -14.67 1.27
N PRO A 153 -2.40 -14.74 0.03
CA PRO A 153 -3.37 -15.77 -0.33
C PRO A 153 -2.75 -17.16 -0.20
N LYS A 154 -3.42 -18.08 0.53
CA LYS A 154 -2.92 -19.44 0.78
C LYS A 154 -2.71 -20.22 -0.52
N GLU A 155 -3.55 -19.96 -1.52
CA GLU A 155 -3.51 -20.57 -2.84
C GLU A 155 -2.32 -20.11 -3.69
N MET A 156 -1.67 -19.00 -3.32
CA MET A 156 -0.48 -18.44 -3.98
C MET A 156 0.76 -18.59 -3.09
N THR A 157 0.86 -19.72 -2.40
CA THR A 157 2.03 -20.10 -1.62
C THR A 157 2.68 -21.33 -2.21
N SER A 158 3.98 -21.50 -1.97
CA SER A 158 4.73 -22.65 -2.49
C SER A 158 4.14 -23.99 -2.04
N ALA A 159 3.46 -24.04 -0.88
CA ALA A 159 2.76 -25.23 -0.40
C ALA A 159 1.55 -25.61 -1.26
N ALA A 160 0.88 -24.63 -1.89
CA ALA A 160 -0.21 -24.85 -2.85
C ALA A 160 0.29 -25.00 -4.30
N GLY A 161 1.61 -24.90 -4.53
CA GLY A 161 2.21 -24.91 -5.86
C GLY A 161 2.09 -23.57 -6.60
N GLY A 162 1.83 -22.47 -5.90
CA GLY A 162 1.86 -21.12 -6.45
C GLY A 162 2.92 -20.25 -5.76
N GLU A 163 2.96 -18.98 -6.11
CA GLU A 163 3.81 -17.99 -5.43
C GLU A 163 3.16 -16.62 -5.42
N SER A 164 3.55 -15.77 -4.47
CA SER A 164 3.15 -14.36 -4.47
C SER A 164 4.14 -13.51 -3.71
N TYR A 165 4.38 -12.32 -4.23
CA TYR A 165 5.36 -11.38 -3.70
C TYR A 165 5.04 -9.95 -4.13
N ILE A 166 5.58 -8.98 -3.39
CA ILE A 166 5.57 -7.58 -3.79
C ILE A 166 6.61 -7.38 -4.89
N SER A 167 6.17 -6.93 -6.07
CA SER A 167 7.04 -6.65 -7.21
C SER A 167 7.66 -5.25 -7.16
N SER A 168 6.95 -4.26 -6.60
CA SER A 168 7.51 -2.93 -6.34
C SER A 168 6.81 -2.19 -5.20
N ILE A 169 7.57 -1.30 -4.55
CA ILE A 169 7.08 -0.33 -3.57
C ILE A 169 7.61 1.03 -3.97
N GLU A 170 6.71 1.92 -4.37
CA GLU A 170 7.01 3.30 -4.78
C GLU A 170 6.51 4.26 -3.70
N ILE A 171 7.41 5.10 -3.17
CA ILE A 171 7.09 6.03 -2.08
C ILE A 171 7.11 7.44 -2.66
N TYR A 172 5.97 8.13 -2.55
CA TYR A 172 5.80 9.50 -3.03
C TYR A 172 5.91 10.47 -1.86
N ASP A 173 7.16 10.85 -1.57
CA ASP A 173 7.52 11.76 -0.46
C ASP A 173 7.79 13.22 -0.90
N ASN A 174 7.72 13.49 -2.20
CA ASN A 174 7.97 14.83 -2.72
C ASN A 174 6.73 15.71 -2.60
N LYS A 175 6.77 16.74 -1.73
CA LYS A 175 5.72 17.76 -1.54
C LYS A 175 5.27 18.49 -2.80
N SER A 176 6.01 18.46 -3.91
CA SER A 176 5.57 19.06 -5.18
C SER A 176 4.78 18.08 -6.06
N SER A 177 4.78 16.79 -5.73
CA SER A 177 4.05 15.77 -6.49
C SER A 177 2.55 15.77 -6.16
N ASN A 178 1.73 15.49 -7.17
CA ASN A 178 0.30 15.24 -7.00
C ASN A 178 0.01 13.91 -6.30
N LEU A 179 0.96 12.98 -6.32
CA LEU A 179 0.87 11.68 -5.67
C LEU A 179 1.36 11.74 -4.23
N TYR A 180 1.88 12.87 -3.76
CA TYR A 180 2.27 13.03 -2.37
C TYR A 180 1.08 13.42 -1.48
N PRO A 181 0.98 12.88 -0.25
CA PRO A 181 1.83 11.83 0.33
C PRO A 181 1.19 10.44 0.18
N SER A 182 1.86 9.51 -0.51
CA SER A 182 1.35 8.14 -0.68
C SER A 182 2.44 7.09 -0.89
N VAL A 183 2.06 5.83 -0.74
CA VAL A 183 2.86 4.66 -1.12
C VAL A 183 2.04 3.81 -2.08
N VAL A 184 2.65 3.43 -3.20
CA VAL A 184 2.07 2.51 -4.18
C VAL A 184 2.78 1.16 -4.03
N VAL A 185 1.99 0.10 -3.89
CA VAL A 185 2.48 -1.28 -3.81
C VAL A 185 1.94 -2.06 -5.01
N ARG A 186 2.82 -2.76 -5.71
CA ARG A 186 2.46 -3.71 -6.76
C ARG A 186 2.81 -5.10 -6.28
N ALA A 187 1.88 -6.04 -6.42
CA ALA A 187 2.10 -7.43 -6.10
C ALA A 187 1.83 -8.31 -7.31
N ARG A 188 2.56 -9.42 -7.39
CA ARG A 188 2.34 -10.49 -8.35
C ARG A 188 2.00 -11.76 -7.60
N GLY A 189 1.19 -12.60 -8.24
CA GLY A 189 0.86 -13.91 -7.74
C GLY A 189 0.64 -14.89 -8.89
N GLU A 190 1.05 -16.13 -8.65
CA GLU A 190 0.90 -17.26 -9.54
C GLU A 190 0.09 -18.33 -8.82
N ILE A 191 -0.92 -18.88 -9.49
CA ILE A 191 -1.75 -19.96 -8.97
C ILE A 191 -1.65 -21.18 -9.88
N LYS A 192 -1.39 -22.34 -9.29
CA LYS A 192 -1.42 -23.61 -10.01
C LYS A 192 -2.82 -23.95 -10.51
N THR A 193 -2.95 -24.37 -11.76
CA THR A 193 -4.22 -24.84 -12.34
C THR A 193 -4.55 -26.26 -11.88
N LEU A 194 -5.85 -26.53 -11.71
CA LEU A 194 -6.33 -27.86 -11.30
C LEU A 194 -6.77 -28.68 -12.50
N MET A 195 -7.46 -28.05 -13.45
CA MET A 195 -8.05 -28.74 -14.59
C MET A 195 -7.32 -28.37 -15.89
N LEU A 196 -6.81 -27.15 -16.07
CA LEU A 196 -6.15 -26.77 -17.32
C LEU A 196 -4.83 -27.50 -17.58
N ASN A 197 -4.19 -28.05 -16.55
CA ASN A 197 -2.93 -28.80 -16.67
C ASN A 197 -2.99 -30.02 -17.62
N PHE A 198 -4.17 -30.60 -17.90
CA PHE A 198 -4.26 -31.71 -18.86
C PHE A 198 -4.02 -31.22 -20.30
N MET A 199 -4.26 -29.94 -20.57
CA MET A 199 -4.11 -29.34 -21.90
C MET A 199 -2.65 -29.10 -22.26
N ASP A 200 -1.73 -29.04 -21.29
CA ASP A 200 -0.30 -28.82 -21.53
C ASP A 200 0.28 -29.91 -22.46
N LYS A 201 -0.13 -31.16 -22.25
CA LYS A 201 0.27 -32.30 -23.09
C LYS A 201 -0.36 -32.29 -24.48
N MET A 202 -1.47 -31.58 -24.66
CA MET A 202 -2.28 -31.61 -25.88
C MET A 202 -1.98 -30.42 -26.81
N TYR A 203 -1.63 -29.26 -26.24
CA TYR A 203 -1.45 -28.01 -26.98
C TYR A 203 -0.07 -27.36 -26.81
N GLY A 204 0.82 -27.90 -25.96
CA GLY A 204 2.18 -27.40 -25.79
C GLY A 204 2.29 -26.01 -25.17
N SER A 205 1.20 -25.51 -24.57
CA SER A 205 1.15 -24.29 -23.76
C SER A 205 1.45 -24.60 -22.30
N ASP A 206 2.08 -23.69 -21.57
CA ASP A 206 2.18 -23.79 -20.11
C ASP A 206 0.92 -23.19 -19.47
N LEU A 207 -0.09 -24.03 -19.28
CA LEU A 207 -1.29 -23.72 -18.51
C LEU A 207 -1.21 -24.31 -17.11
N THR A 208 -0.01 -24.66 -16.63
CA THR A 208 0.20 -25.19 -15.28
C THR A 208 -0.05 -24.12 -14.22
N HIS A 209 0.20 -22.85 -14.57
CA HIS A 209 0.03 -21.70 -13.68
C HIS A 209 -0.75 -20.58 -14.38
N LEU A 210 -1.44 -19.79 -13.56
CA LEU A 210 -2.10 -18.56 -14.00
C LEU A 210 -1.54 -17.39 -13.19
N ASP A 211 -1.07 -16.38 -13.89
CA ASP A 211 -0.48 -15.20 -13.26
C ASP A 211 -1.54 -14.13 -13.01
N THR A 212 -1.31 -13.33 -11.99
CA THR A 212 -2.08 -12.12 -11.73
C THR A 212 -1.19 -11.05 -11.13
N SER A 213 -1.51 -9.79 -11.43
CA SER A 213 -0.84 -8.63 -10.86
C SER A 213 -1.90 -7.70 -10.30
N LYS A 214 -1.66 -7.18 -9.11
CA LYS A 214 -2.52 -6.17 -8.48
C LYS A 214 -1.67 -4.98 -8.08
N CYS A 215 -2.30 -3.81 -8.09
CA CYS A 215 -1.71 -2.56 -7.65
C CYS A 215 -2.65 -1.89 -6.68
N SER A 216 -2.07 -1.24 -5.66
CA SER A 216 -2.80 -0.53 -4.64
C SER A 216 -2.02 0.70 -4.21
N GLN A 217 -2.74 1.77 -3.89
CA GLN A 217 -2.17 2.99 -3.33
C GLN A 217 -2.73 3.26 -1.94
N GLY A 218 -1.83 3.46 -0.98
CA GLY A 218 -2.14 3.95 0.36
C GLY A 218 -1.77 5.42 0.45
N GLY A 219 -2.72 6.26 0.82
CA GLY A 219 -2.49 7.68 1.06
C GLY A 219 -2.43 7.99 2.55
N THR A 220 -1.60 8.96 2.92
CA THR A 220 -1.75 9.66 4.20
C THR A 220 -2.26 11.07 3.94
N PHE A 221 -2.64 11.79 4.99
CA PHE A 221 -3.16 13.15 4.86
C PHE A 221 -2.74 14.00 6.05
N TYR A 222 -2.63 15.30 5.79
CA TYR A 222 -2.37 16.31 6.82
C TYR A 222 -3.15 17.59 6.51
N TYR A 223 -3.33 18.43 7.52
CA TYR A 223 -3.98 19.73 7.34
C TYR A 223 -2.94 20.77 6.90
N ASP A 224 -3.07 21.27 5.67
CA ASP A 224 -2.25 22.37 5.15
C ASP A 224 -2.75 23.69 5.74
N VAL A 225 -1.92 24.29 6.59
CA VAL A 225 -2.25 25.53 7.31
C VAL A 225 -2.35 26.72 6.36
N ASN A 226 -1.53 26.78 5.31
CA ASN A 226 -1.48 27.91 4.38
C ASN A 226 -2.71 27.93 3.48
N ASN A 227 -3.11 26.77 2.98
CA ASN A 227 -4.27 26.63 2.10
C ASN A 227 -5.59 26.32 2.84
N GLN A 228 -5.51 26.16 4.17
CA GLN A 228 -6.63 25.81 5.06
C GLN A 228 -7.43 24.58 4.62
N LYS A 229 -6.75 23.57 4.07
CA LYS A 229 -7.38 22.37 3.50
C LYS A 229 -6.59 21.11 3.87
N HIS A 230 -7.28 19.98 3.89
CA HIS A 230 -6.59 18.69 3.98
C HIS A 230 -5.90 18.38 2.67
N ARG A 231 -4.59 18.10 2.75
CA ARG A 231 -3.83 17.59 1.62
C ARG A 231 -3.81 16.06 1.67
N ALA A 232 -4.17 15.46 0.55
CA ALA A 232 -4.10 14.02 0.32
C ALA A 232 -3.56 13.76 -1.09
N ALA A 233 -3.00 12.58 -1.31
CA ALA A 233 -2.53 12.16 -2.62
C ALA A 233 -3.70 11.98 -3.60
N LYS A 234 -3.46 12.29 -4.88
CA LYS A 234 -4.34 11.85 -5.97
C LYS A 234 -4.13 10.36 -6.24
N SER A 235 -5.18 9.70 -6.72
CA SER A 235 -5.13 8.32 -7.19
C SER A 235 -4.20 8.20 -8.40
N ILE A 236 -3.37 7.15 -8.41
CA ILE A 236 -2.60 6.75 -9.57
C ILE A 236 -3.47 5.86 -10.47
N GLU A 237 -3.49 6.15 -11.78
CA GLU A 237 -4.27 5.36 -12.73
C GLU A 237 -3.82 3.89 -12.73
N GLY A 238 -4.79 2.98 -12.67
CA GLY A 238 -4.54 1.53 -12.68
C GLY A 238 -4.16 0.91 -11.33
N CYS A 239 -4.27 1.65 -10.22
CA CYS A 239 -4.11 1.12 -8.86
C CYS A 239 -5.30 1.43 -7.93
N GLU A 240 -6.44 1.77 -8.53
CA GLU A 240 -7.73 1.93 -7.87
C GLU A 240 -8.28 0.57 -7.42
#